data_AF-A0AAW2YWJ0-F1
#
_entry.id   AF-A0AAW2YWJ0-F1
#
_cell.length_a   1.000
_cell.length_b   1.000
_cell.length_c   1.000
_cell.angle_alpha   90.00
_cell.angle_beta   90.00
_cell.angle_gamma   90.00
#
_symmetry.space_group_name_H-M   'P 1'
#
loop_
_entity.id
_entity.type
_entity.pdbx_description
1 polymer ?
#
loop_
_entity_poly.entity_id
_entity_poly.type
_entity_poly.pdbx_seq_one_letter_code
_entity_poly.pdbx_strand_id
1 'polypeptide(L)'
;MPSFRNITTFARFTKCAVNGSIMRPSMITPMRYATAHSSEVVQPSGTFLNKDVVTERVLNVVRRYEKVDQSKLTAESNFYNDLGLDSLDTAEVVMEVENEFQLEIPDEEAFKLTSVNDCIQYVTSNPLAK
;
A
#
# COMPACT_ATOMS: atom_id res chain seq x y z
N MET A 1 2.87 -34.99 53.16
CA MET A 1 4.35 -35.08 53.30
C MET A 1 4.75 -36.55 53.15
N PRO A 2 5.81 -36.95 52.43
CA PRO A 2 7.14 -36.33 52.19
C PRO A 2 7.36 -35.93 50.71
N SER A 3 8.22 -34.99 50.29
CA SER A 3 9.62 -34.61 50.60
C SER A 3 10.67 -35.35 49.74
N PHE A 4 11.21 -34.58 48.78
CA PHE A 4 12.59 -34.51 48.27
C PHE A 4 13.32 -35.76 47.74
N ARG A 5 13.84 -35.65 46.51
CA ARG A 5 15.23 -36.02 46.15
C ARG A 5 15.73 -35.22 44.94
N ASN A 6 16.66 -34.30 45.23
CA ASN A 6 17.60 -33.67 44.30
C ASN A 6 18.58 -34.71 43.74
N ILE A 7 18.95 -34.65 42.44
CA ILE A 7 20.34 -34.93 41.99
C ILE A 7 20.70 -34.06 40.77
N THR A 8 21.82 -33.36 40.94
CA THR A 8 22.56 -32.44 40.09
C THR A 8 23.32 -33.15 38.96
N THR A 9 23.37 -32.60 37.74
CA THR A 9 24.44 -32.81 36.74
C THR A 9 24.40 -31.63 35.75
N PHE A 10 24.95 -30.47 36.10
CA PHE A 10 26.33 -30.02 35.88
C PHE A 10 26.84 -30.09 34.44
N ALA A 11 27.08 -28.89 33.91
CA ALA A 11 27.60 -28.53 32.61
C ALA A 11 28.91 -29.24 32.24
N ARG A 12 29.10 -29.47 30.93
CA ARG A 12 30.43 -29.55 30.33
C ARG A 12 30.57 -28.47 29.27
N PHE A 13 31.42 -27.52 29.63
CA PHE A 13 31.96 -26.46 28.81
C PHE A 13 33.29 -26.93 28.21
N THR A 14 33.72 -26.24 27.15
CA THR A 14 35.06 -26.20 26.53
C THR A 14 35.41 -27.25 25.47
N LYS A 15 35.59 -26.78 24.22
CA LYS A 15 36.94 -26.68 23.62
C LYS A 15 36.96 -25.62 22.50
N CYS A 16 37.54 -24.46 22.80
CA CYS A 16 38.08 -23.54 21.80
C CYS A 16 39.54 -23.91 21.53
N ALA A 17 39.96 -23.94 20.26
CA ALA A 17 41.32 -23.58 19.81
C ALA A 17 41.42 -23.79 18.29
N VAL A 18 41.66 -22.72 17.53
CA VAL A 18 42.83 -22.58 16.64
C VAL A 18 43.06 -21.10 16.36
N ASN A 19 44.26 -20.66 16.72
CA ASN A 19 44.80 -19.32 16.51
C ASN A 19 45.30 -19.17 15.07
N GLY A 20 45.02 -18.02 14.45
CA GLY A 20 45.66 -17.57 13.22
C GLY A 20 45.73 -16.05 13.20
N SER A 21 46.81 -15.51 13.77
CA SER A 21 47.18 -14.10 13.74
C SER A 21 47.32 -13.59 12.31
N ILE A 22 46.94 -12.33 12.06
CA ILE A 22 47.77 -11.27 11.44
C ILE A 22 46.92 -9.99 11.36
N MET A 23 47.33 -8.95 12.09
CA MET A 23 46.83 -7.59 11.94
C MET A 23 47.37 -6.95 10.65
N ARG A 24 46.56 -6.10 10.00
CA ARG A 24 46.91 -4.67 9.81
C ARG A 24 45.69 -3.82 9.39
N PRO A 25 45.60 -2.55 9.83
CA PRO A 25 44.47 -1.65 9.60
C PRO A 25 44.70 -0.76 8.37
N SER A 26 43.65 -0.48 7.59
CA SER A 26 43.60 0.67 6.67
C SER A 26 42.15 0.95 6.25
N MET A 27 41.80 2.22 6.29
CA MET A 27 40.51 2.82 5.97
C MET A 27 40.08 2.52 4.54
N ILE A 28 38.94 1.85 4.39
CA ILE A 28 38.04 2.05 3.24
C ILE A 28 36.65 2.09 3.84
N THR A 29 36.22 3.29 4.20
CA THR A 29 34.82 3.59 4.56
C THR A 29 33.97 3.34 3.31
N PRO A 30 32.99 2.42 3.30
CA PRO A 30 31.94 2.55 2.32
C PRO A 30 31.10 3.78 2.72
N MET A 31 31.15 4.79 1.86
CA MET A 31 30.21 5.90 1.78
C MET A 31 28.78 5.35 1.93
N ARG A 32 28.21 5.44 3.14
CA ARG A 32 26.76 5.24 3.32
C ARG A 32 26.09 6.53 2.88
N TYR A 33 25.60 6.52 1.64
CA TYR A 33 24.63 7.50 1.16
C TYR A 33 23.50 7.59 2.19
N ALA A 34 23.42 8.74 2.85
CA ALA A 34 22.18 9.21 3.40
C ALA A 34 21.29 9.61 2.22
N THR A 35 20.26 8.82 1.95
CA THR A 35 19.06 9.32 1.30
C THR A 35 17.88 8.83 2.11
N ALA A 36 17.17 9.81 2.65
CA ALA A 36 15.92 9.66 3.37
C ALA A 36 14.85 8.96 2.52
N HIS A 37 13.79 8.49 3.21
CA HIS A 37 12.59 7.82 2.68
C HIS A 37 12.74 6.32 2.38
N SER A 38 12.98 5.54 3.43
CA SER A 38 12.52 4.15 3.47
C SER A 38 11.03 4.12 3.81
N SER A 39 10.20 3.98 2.78
CA SER A 39 8.91 3.28 2.85
C SER A 39 8.57 2.76 1.46
N GLU A 40 9.49 1.99 0.86
CA GLU A 40 9.07 1.02 -0.15
C GLU A 40 8.42 -0.14 0.60
N VAL A 41 7.11 -0.02 0.79
CA VAL A 41 6.27 -1.13 1.20
C VAL A 41 6.17 -2.08 0.01
N VAL A 42 7.17 -2.93 -0.18
CA VAL A 42 7.05 -4.12 -1.04
C VAL A 42 6.22 -5.13 -0.26
N GLN A 43 4.91 -5.14 -0.47
CA GLN A 43 4.03 -6.18 0.04
C GLN A 43 4.09 -7.40 -0.88
N PRO A 44 4.36 -8.62 -0.36
CA PRO A 44 4.30 -9.83 -1.15
C PRO A 44 2.84 -10.30 -1.27
N SER A 45 2.42 -10.52 -2.52
CA SER A 45 1.50 -11.59 -2.94
C SER A 45 0.22 -11.80 -2.11
N GLY A 46 -0.76 -10.95 -2.38
CA GLY A 46 -2.18 -11.21 -2.14
C GLY A 46 -2.99 -10.21 -2.94
N THR A 47 -3.78 -10.69 -3.90
CA THR A 47 -4.79 -9.93 -4.67
C THR A 47 -5.93 -9.47 -3.75
N PHE A 48 -5.62 -8.66 -2.75
CA PHE A 48 -6.58 -8.08 -1.84
C PHE A 48 -6.25 -6.61 -1.63
N LEU A 49 -6.91 -5.76 -2.41
CA LEU A 49 -6.87 -4.32 -2.18
C LEU A 49 -7.72 -4.01 -0.95
N ASN A 50 -7.11 -3.36 0.05
CA ASN A 50 -7.87 -2.83 1.18
C ASN A 50 -8.75 -1.69 0.67
N LYS A 51 -10.04 -1.72 1.02
CA LYS A 51 -11.03 -0.70 0.61
C LYS A 51 -10.57 0.72 0.93
N ASP A 52 -9.88 0.90 2.06
CA ASP A 52 -9.33 2.20 2.47
C ASP A 52 -8.28 2.71 1.48
N VAL A 53 -7.37 1.84 1.02
CA VAL A 53 -6.33 2.18 0.03
C VAL A 53 -6.95 2.53 -1.32
N VAL A 54 -7.98 1.77 -1.75
CA VAL A 54 -8.73 2.08 -2.98
C VAL A 54 -9.39 3.44 -2.87
N THR A 55 -10.05 3.70 -1.74
CA THR A 55 -10.73 4.98 -1.48
C THR A 55 -9.75 6.14 -1.55
N GLU A 56 -8.60 6.04 -0.90
CA GLU A 56 -7.57 7.08 -0.93
C GLU A 56 -7.04 7.33 -2.34
N ARG A 57 -6.77 6.26 -3.12
CA ARG A 57 -6.28 6.38 -4.50
C ARG A 57 -7.31 7.01 -5.42
N VAL A 58 -8.58 6.57 -5.37
CA VAL A 58 -9.67 7.17 -6.15
C VAL A 58 -9.84 8.65 -5.78
N LEU A 59 -9.88 8.99 -4.49
CA LEU A 59 -9.96 10.39 -4.07
C LEU A 59 -8.77 11.21 -4.54
N ASN A 60 -7.57 10.63 -4.58
CA ASN A 60 -6.38 11.31 -5.09
C ASN A 60 -6.47 11.59 -6.59
N VAL A 61 -6.99 10.65 -7.39
CA VAL A 61 -7.26 10.86 -8.82
C VAL A 61 -8.23 12.02 -9.00
N VAL A 62 -9.38 11.99 -8.30
CA VAL A 62 -10.40 13.02 -8.42
C VAL A 62 -9.89 14.40 -7.95
N ARG A 63 -9.02 14.47 -6.94
CA ARG A 63 -8.40 15.74 -6.48
C ARG A 63 -7.48 16.40 -7.50
N ARG A 64 -6.95 15.65 -8.47
CA ARG A 64 -6.08 16.20 -9.52
C ARG A 64 -6.85 16.98 -10.58
N TYR A 65 -8.17 16.80 -10.66
CA TYR A 65 -9.01 17.54 -11.59
C TYR A 65 -9.31 18.94 -11.06
N GLU A 66 -8.93 19.96 -11.83
CA GLU A 66 -9.09 21.37 -11.46
C GLU A 66 -10.55 21.80 -11.28
N LYS A 67 -11.48 21.09 -11.92
CA LYS A 67 -12.92 21.35 -11.84
C LYS A 67 -13.54 20.87 -10.53
N VAL A 68 -12.83 20.08 -9.73
CA VAL A 68 -13.36 19.50 -8.49
C VAL A 68 -12.98 20.31 -7.26
N ASP A 69 -13.99 20.74 -6.51
CA ASP A 69 -13.81 21.36 -5.20
C ASP A 69 -13.37 20.32 -4.15
N GLN A 70 -12.09 20.34 -3.77
CA GLN A 70 -11.52 19.44 -2.75
C GLN A 70 -12.24 19.51 -1.39
N SER A 71 -12.88 20.64 -1.08
CA SER A 71 -13.62 20.83 0.17
C SER A 71 -14.96 20.10 0.20
N LYS A 72 -15.54 19.79 -0.97
CA LYS A 72 -16.81 19.05 -1.11
C LYS A 72 -16.59 17.58 -1.45
N LEU A 73 -15.38 17.22 -1.87
CA LEU A 73 -15.00 15.86 -2.21
C LEU A 73 -15.06 14.95 -0.97
N THR A 74 -15.95 13.97 -1.03
CA THR A 74 -16.07 12.91 -0.03
C THR A 74 -16.17 11.56 -0.71
N ALA A 75 -15.95 10.46 0.03
CA ALA A 75 -16.08 9.12 -0.53
C ALA A 75 -17.52 8.76 -0.93
N GLU A 76 -18.50 9.57 -0.56
CA GLU A 76 -19.93 9.39 -0.84
C GLU A 76 -20.50 10.47 -1.76
N SER A 77 -19.66 11.42 -2.22
CA SER A 77 -20.13 12.51 -3.08
C SER A 77 -20.56 12.01 -4.46
N ASN A 78 -21.63 12.59 -4.96
CA ASN A 78 -22.12 12.39 -6.32
C ASN A 78 -21.39 13.33 -7.30
N PHE A 79 -20.99 12.81 -8.46
CA PHE A 79 -20.25 13.58 -9.46
C PHE A 79 -21.07 14.76 -10.01
N TYR A 80 -22.37 14.57 -10.22
CA TYR A 80 -23.26 15.58 -10.77
C TYR A 80 -23.82 16.52 -9.69
N ASN A 81 -24.37 15.96 -8.60
CA ASN A 81 -25.11 16.77 -7.62
C ASN A 81 -24.20 17.54 -6.65
N ASP A 82 -23.08 16.93 -6.22
CA ASP A 82 -22.23 17.53 -5.19
C ASP A 82 -21.02 18.25 -5.81
N LEU A 83 -20.38 17.59 -6.79
CA LEU A 83 -19.20 18.12 -7.46
C LEU A 83 -19.55 18.98 -8.68
N GLY A 84 -20.77 18.88 -9.21
CA GLY A 84 -21.20 19.68 -10.35
C GLY A 84 -20.45 19.38 -11.65
N LEU A 85 -19.95 18.15 -11.79
CA LEU A 85 -19.25 17.71 -12.99
C LEU A 85 -20.23 17.47 -14.14
N ASP A 86 -19.80 17.83 -15.34
CA ASP A 86 -20.55 17.51 -16.55
C ASP A 86 -20.38 16.02 -16.91
N SER A 87 -21.21 15.53 -17.83
CA SER A 87 -21.14 14.13 -18.31
C SER A 87 -19.79 13.81 -18.96
N LEU A 88 -19.17 14.78 -19.65
CA LEU A 88 -17.83 14.63 -20.23
C LEU A 88 -16.75 14.54 -19.14
N ASP A 89 -16.85 15.39 -18.12
CA ASP A 89 -15.89 15.41 -17.02
C ASP A 89 -15.93 14.13 -16.20
N THR A 90 -17.13 13.57 -16.00
CA THR A 90 -17.31 12.28 -15.33
C THR A 90 -16.65 11.15 -16.13
N ALA A 91 -16.76 11.15 -17.46
CA ALA A 91 -16.10 10.16 -18.31
C ALA A 91 -14.56 10.27 -18.25
N GLU A 92 -14.01 11.49 -18.19
CA GLU A 92 -12.57 11.71 -18.02
C GLU A 92 -12.06 11.14 -16.69
N VAL A 93 -12.78 11.40 -15.59
CA VAL A 93 -12.42 10.87 -14.26
C VAL A 93 -12.44 9.35 -14.23
N VAL A 94 -13.44 8.72 -14.84
CA VAL A 94 -13.57 7.26 -14.90
C VAL A 94 -12.42 6.64 -15.70
N MET A 95 -12.06 7.23 -16.85
CA MET A 95 -10.93 6.79 -17.67
C MET A 95 -9.58 6.88 -16.93
N GLU A 96 -9.38 7.91 -16.09
CA GLU A 96 -8.16 8.02 -15.28
C GLU A 96 -8.13 6.99 -14.14
N VAL A 97 -9.28 6.68 -13.54
CA VAL A 97 -9.42 5.59 -12.56
C VAL A 97 -9.13 4.24 -13.21
N GLU A 98 -9.64 3.98 -14.42
CA GLU A 98 -9.33 2.79 -15.22
C GLU A 98 -7.83 2.61 -15.43
N ASN A 99 -7.15 3.69 -15.84
CA ASN A 99 -5.71 3.69 -16.09
C ASN A 99 -4.90 3.48 -14.79
N GLU A 100 -5.30 4.12 -13.68
CA GLU A 100 -4.62 4.03 -12.38
C GLU A 100 -4.62 2.61 -11.80
N PHE A 101 -5.74 1.89 -11.93
CA PHE A 101 -5.90 0.52 -11.41
C PHE A 101 -5.74 -0.56 -12.50
N GLN A 102 -5.44 -0.17 -13.74
CA GLN A 102 -5.38 -1.05 -14.92
C GLN A 102 -6.61 -1.94 -15.09
N LEU A 103 -7.80 -1.35 -14.98
CA LEU A 103 -9.07 -2.01 -15.27
C LEU A 103 -9.70 -1.49 -16.56
N GLU A 104 -10.69 -2.22 -17.06
CA GLU A 104 -11.49 -1.84 -18.22
C GLU A 104 -12.96 -1.81 -17.75
N ILE A 105 -13.55 -0.62 -17.63
CA ILE A 105 -14.97 -0.46 -17.31
C ILE A 105 -15.70 -0.26 -18.64
N PRO A 106 -16.68 -1.11 -18.99
CA PRO A 106 -17.46 -0.87 -20.18
C PRO A 106 -18.31 0.40 -20.02
N ASP A 107 -18.52 1.14 -21.12
CA ASP A 107 -19.30 2.39 -21.12
C ASP A 107 -20.67 2.24 -20.42
N GLU A 108 -21.36 1.12 -20.64
CA GLU A 108 -22.66 0.83 -20.02
C GLU A 108 -22.64 0.81 -18.49
N GLU A 109 -21.50 0.44 -17.89
CA GLU A 109 -21.28 0.44 -16.46
C GLU A 109 -20.77 1.80 -15.99
N ALA A 110 -19.86 2.43 -16.74
CA ALA A 110 -19.39 3.79 -16.46
C ALA A 110 -20.55 4.80 -16.34
N PHE A 111 -21.58 4.71 -17.19
CA PHE A 111 -22.79 5.55 -17.08
C PHE A 111 -23.61 5.32 -15.81
N LYS A 112 -23.51 4.15 -15.17
CA LYS A 112 -24.19 3.84 -13.91
C LYS A 112 -23.40 4.32 -12.69
N LEU A 113 -22.08 4.55 -12.85
CA LEU A 113 -21.20 5.06 -11.80
C LEU A 113 -21.41 6.57 -11.62
N THR A 114 -22.42 6.93 -10.83
CA THR A 114 -22.76 8.35 -10.59
C THR A 114 -22.14 8.92 -9.32
N SER A 115 -21.59 8.07 -8.45
CA SER A 115 -20.93 8.47 -7.22
C SER A 115 -19.51 7.91 -7.10
N VAL A 116 -18.69 8.60 -6.31
CA VAL A 116 -17.33 8.13 -5.97
C VAL A 116 -17.38 6.79 -5.25
N ASN A 117 -18.41 6.56 -4.44
CA ASN A 117 -18.60 5.31 -3.71
C ASN A 117 -18.80 4.13 -4.66
N ASP A 118 -19.60 4.32 -5.72
CA ASP A 118 -19.85 3.28 -6.72
C ASP A 118 -18.55 2.88 -7.42
N CYS A 119 -17.71 3.86 -7.79
CA CYS A 119 -16.39 3.59 -8.36
C CYS A 119 -15.51 2.78 -7.39
N ILE A 120 -15.48 3.14 -6.11
CA ILE A 120 -14.71 2.42 -5.09
C ILE A 120 -15.22 0.98 -4.95
N GLN A 121 -16.54 0.78 -4.91
CA GLN A 121 -17.15 -0.55 -4.83
C GLN A 121 -16.82 -1.38 -6.07
N TYR A 122 -16.87 -0.76 -7.25
CA TYR A 122 -16.54 -1.40 -8.51
C TYR A 122 -15.09 -1.89 -8.52
N VAL A 123 -14.14 -1.01 -8.18
CA VAL A 123 -12.72 -1.36 -8.12
C VAL A 123 -12.44 -2.44 -7.05
N THR A 124 -13.08 -2.33 -5.88
CA THR A 124 -12.91 -3.32 -4.79
C THR A 124 -13.46 -4.70 -5.17
N SER A 125 -14.50 -4.75 -6.01
CA SER A 125 -15.11 -6.00 -6.47
C SER A 125 -14.26 -6.70 -7.54
N ASN A 126 -13.32 -5.99 -8.16
CA ASN A 126 -12.46 -6.51 -9.22
C ASN A 126 -11.10 -6.96 -8.67
N PRO A 127 -10.83 -8.28 -8.55
CA PRO A 127 -9.58 -8.79 -7.96
C PRO A 127 -8.33 -8.57 -8.82
N LEU A 128 -8.49 -8.03 -10.03
CA LEU A 128 -7.40 -7.72 -10.97
C LEU A 128 -6.87 -6.29 -10.84
N ALA A 129 -7.56 -5.43 -10.07
CA ALA A 129 -7.11 -4.06 -9.85
C ALA A 129 -5.75 -4.06 -9.13
N LYS A 130 -4.80 -3.30 -9.68
CA LYS A 130 -3.40 -3.21 -9.21
C LYS A 130 -3.13 -1.99 -8.36
#